data_AF-A0A7V2UBK8-F1
#
_entry.id   AF-A0A7V2UBK8-F1
#
_cell.length_a   1.000
_cell.length_b   1.000
_cell.length_c   1.000
_cell.angle_alpha   90.00
_cell.angle_beta   90.00
_cell.angle_gamma   90.00
#
_symmetry.space_group_name_H-M   'P 1'
#
loop_
_entity.id
_entity.type
_entity.pdbx_description
1 polymer ?
#
loop_
_entity_poly.entity_id
_entity_poly.type
_entity_poly.pdbx_seq_one_letter_code
_entity_poly.pdbx_strand_id
1 'polypeptide(L)'
;MASVAAKAKPEWLVENEKDGTLLLLVPGGKFLAGGPRSDEGGGPFEVELPAFYLGIHPVTNAQYARFLSAVKPGKGDLEKWILLDSDRFVRAASGGYEAYGGKQQHPVVRVSWYGAEAYCQWAGLRLPSELEWEKGARGVDGREYPWGNDWDPSKCRNSGNRGGERTCGVWSYPEGCSPWGHYQMAGNVWEWCADAWHSGAYDRYKRGDLRPPSGSADAARVVRGGSWYNDRPGFFRCALRYSTTTPRTASTTTVFVRPGLSYDYPLLLCPFTPFSSSASEASGSNFWDGKGGLGVSQAEHPARQASEELVAITKAYDLVRELTQRVGKFPRESRFILGDRILNNVYDVLELLVEAKYTKEKWGLLERANLKLEQVRYQVRLAHDERWMSTHQYEVAARLIDEVGRLVGGWRKAGSR
;
A
#
# COMPACT_ATOMS: atom_id res chain seq x y z
N MET A 1 -14.98 4.81 43.06
CA MET A 1 -14.81 5.33 41.68
C MET A 1 -13.44 4.89 41.18
N ALA A 2 -13.37 3.80 40.42
CA ALA A 2 -12.13 3.35 39.81
C ALA A 2 -12.13 3.75 38.33
N SER A 3 -11.12 4.52 37.96
CA SER A 3 -10.85 5.03 36.62
C SER A 3 -10.83 3.89 35.58
N VAL A 4 -11.63 4.03 34.52
CA VAL A 4 -11.55 3.19 33.32
C VAL A 4 -10.25 3.55 32.61
N ALA A 5 -9.23 2.71 32.77
CA ALA A 5 -7.99 2.82 32.03
C ALA A 5 -8.31 2.77 30.52
N ALA A 6 -7.97 3.83 29.79
CA ALA A 6 -8.04 3.87 28.34
C ALA A 6 -7.27 2.67 27.77
N LYS A 7 -7.95 1.80 27.01
CA LYS A 7 -7.30 0.68 26.31
C LYS A 7 -6.19 1.26 25.42
N ALA A 8 -4.95 0.84 25.65
CA ALA A 8 -3.79 1.29 24.88
C ALA A 8 -4.01 1.03 23.38
N LYS A 9 -3.68 2.02 22.53
CA LYS A 9 -3.70 1.86 21.06
C LYS A 9 -2.76 0.71 20.67
N PRO A 10 -3.10 -0.11 19.66
CA PRO A 10 -2.22 -1.18 19.22
C PRO A 10 -0.91 -0.60 18.65
N GLU A 11 0.23 -1.18 19.01
CA GLU A 11 1.57 -0.60 18.74
C GLU A 11 1.90 -0.43 17.26
N TRP A 12 1.20 -1.10 16.33
CA TRP A 12 1.46 -0.98 14.89
C TRP A 12 0.95 0.32 14.27
N LEU A 13 0.06 1.06 14.95
CA LEU A 13 -0.43 2.37 14.53
C LEU A 13 -0.33 3.36 15.69
N VAL A 14 0.54 4.35 15.54
CA VAL A 14 0.77 5.40 16.53
C VAL A 14 0.32 6.73 15.96
N GLU A 15 -0.38 7.53 16.76
CA GLU A 15 -0.66 8.92 16.42
C GLU A 15 0.39 9.79 17.10
N ASN A 16 1.04 10.66 16.33
CA ASN A 16 1.97 11.64 16.87
C ASN A 16 1.18 12.74 17.60
N GLU A 17 1.47 12.92 18.89
CA GLU A 17 0.76 13.86 19.77
C GLU A 17 0.92 15.32 19.36
N LYS A 18 1.99 15.67 18.66
CA LYS A 18 2.34 17.05 18.32
C LYS A 18 1.66 17.53 17.05
N ASP A 19 1.60 16.68 16.03
CA ASP A 19 1.08 17.05 14.71
C ASP A 19 -0.15 16.24 14.28
N GLY A 20 -0.56 15.21 15.04
CA GLY A 20 -1.66 14.31 14.71
C GLY A 20 -1.36 13.36 13.55
N THR A 21 -0.10 13.23 13.13
CA THR A 21 0.28 12.29 12.06
C THR A 21 0.08 10.86 12.52
N LEU A 22 -0.63 10.07 11.72
CA LEU A 22 -0.73 8.63 11.89
C LEU A 22 0.52 7.96 11.32
N LEU A 23 1.15 7.11 12.12
CA LEU A 23 2.42 6.46 11.86
C LEU A 23 2.20 4.94 11.90
N LEU A 24 2.55 4.25 10.82
CA LEU A 24 2.47 2.80 10.69
C LEU A 24 3.82 2.16 10.97
N LEU A 25 3.82 1.07 11.73
CA LEU A 25 5.03 0.26 11.95
C LEU A 25 5.40 -0.48 10.66
N VAL A 26 6.58 -0.20 10.14
CA VAL A 26 7.28 -1.03 9.15
C VAL A 26 8.17 -2.01 9.93
N PRO A 27 7.87 -3.32 9.91
CA PRO A 27 8.64 -4.31 10.67
C PRO A 27 10.11 -4.31 10.28
N GLY A 28 10.98 -4.59 11.25
CA GLY A 28 12.39 -4.83 11.01
C GLY A 28 12.62 -6.09 10.16
N GLY A 29 13.81 -6.22 9.61
CA GLY A 29 14.22 -7.38 8.82
C GLY A 29 14.56 -7.04 7.37
N LYS A 30 14.83 -8.11 6.62
CA LYS A 30 15.32 -8.08 5.25
C LYS A 30 14.26 -7.65 4.25
N PHE A 31 14.68 -6.90 3.24
CA PHE A 31 13.88 -6.62 2.05
C PHE A 31 14.77 -6.53 0.81
N LEU A 32 14.17 -6.72 -0.36
CA LEU A 32 14.85 -6.56 -1.64
C LEU A 32 14.80 -5.08 -2.09
N ALA A 33 15.94 -4.40 -1.98
CA ALA A 33 16.10 -3.00 -2.38
C ALA A 33 16.65 -2.87 -3.81
N GLY A 34 16.34 -1.75 -4.46
CA GLY A 34 16.75 -1.45 -5.82
C GLY A 34 16.01 -2.23 -6.89
N GLY A 35 16.45 -2.03 -8.13
CA GLY A 35 15.83 -2.60 -9.30
C GLY A 35 16.85 -2.78 -10.42
N PRO A 36 16.47 -3.47 -11.51
CA PRO A 36 17.40 -3.83 -12.57
C PRO A 36 17.94 -2.61 -13.34
N ARG A 37 17.30 -1.44 -13.22
CA ARG A 37 17.65 -0.26 -14.02
C ARG A 37 18.72 0.59 -13.34
N SER A 38 19.47 1.36 -14.13
CA SER A 38 20.54 2.23 -13.62
C SER A 38 20.04 3.30 -12.65
N ASP A 39 18.83 3.81 -12.87
CA ASP A 39 18.12 4.75 -12.01
C ASP A 39 17.49 4.10 -10.75
N GLU A 40 17.66 2.79 -10.59
CA GLU A 40 17.25 1.99 -9.43
C GLU A 40 18.45 1.34 -8.72
N GLY A 41 19.65 1.82 -9.01
CA GLY A 41 20.89 1.30 -8.44
C GLY A 41 21.46 0.07 -9.14
N GLY A 42 21.02 -0.25 -10.36
CA GLY A 42 21.71 -1.18 -11.26
C GLY A 42 21.77 -2.62 -10.76
N GLY A 43 20.68 -3.09 -10.15
CA GLY A 43 20.50 -4.47 -9.70
C GLY A 43 19.91 -4.54 -8.29
N PRO A 44 18.87 -5.37 -8.08
CA PRO A 44 18.29 -5.56 -6.76
C PRO A 44 19.28 -6.25 -5.80
N PHE A 45 19.20 -5.94 -4.51
CA PHE A 45 20.04 -6.51 -3.47
C PHE A 45 19.27 -6.64 -2.15
N GLU A 46 19.60 -7.67 -1.38
CA GLU A 46 19.02 -7.85 -0.05
C GLU A 46 19.69 -6.89 0.94
N VAL A 47 18.88 -6.24 1.75
CA VAL A 47 19.33 -5.35 2.82
C VAL A 47 18.40 -5.50 4.03
N GLU A 48 18.98 -5.42 5.23
CA GLU A 48 18.25 -5.52 6.49
C GLU A 48 18.16 -4.14 7.14
N LEU A 49 16.94 -3.75 7.54
CA LEU A 49 16.69 -2.52 8.27
C LEU A 49 16.04 -2.83 9.62
N PRO A 50 16.32 -2.05 10.68
CA PRO A 50 15.57 -2.13 11.93
C PRO A 50 14.11 -1.80 11.71
N ALA A 51 13.26 -2.08 12.71
CA ALA A 51 11.88 -1.63 12.70
C ALA A 51 11.81 -0.11 12.83
N PHE A 52 10.88 0.52 12.11
CA PHE A 52 10.65 1.95 12.18
C PHE A 52 9.18 2.26 11.91
N TYR A 53 8.73 3.42 12.37
CA TYR A 53 7.41 3.92 12.02
C TYR A 53 7.52 4.84 10.82
N LEU A 54 6.61 4.75 9.87
CA LEU A 54 6.54 5.63 8.70
C LEU A 54 5.14 6.28 8.62
N GLY A 55 5.08 7.56 8.24
CA GLY A 55 3.81 8.29 8.14
C GLY A 55 2.87 7.66 7.12
N ILE A 56 1.63 7.36 7.53
CA ILE A 56 0.63 6.67 6.68
C ILE A 56 0.36 7.40 5.36
N HIS A 57 0.53 8.72 5.35
CA HIS A 57 0.38 9.58 4.19
C HIS A 57 1.29 10.80 4.33
N PRO A 58 1.47 11.60 3.26
CA PRO A 58 2.30 12.79 3.34
C PRO A 58 1.71 13.90 4.21
N VAL A 59 2.55 14.84 4.67
CA VAL A 59 2.10 16.01 5.45
C VAL A 59 0.99 16.76 4.73
N THR A 60 -0.08 17.05 5.45
CA THR A 60 -1.18 17.87 4.94
C THR A 60 -0.92 19.38 5.09
N ASN A 61 -1.59 20.20 4.27
CA ASN A 61 -1.55 21.65 4.43
C ASN A 61 -1.95 22.10 5.85
N ALA A 62 -2.96 21.46 6.44
CA ALA A 62 -3.40 21.79 7.80
C ALA A 62 -2.31 21.49 8.85
N GLN A 63 -1.63 20.36 8.71
CA GLN A 63 -0.51 19.99 9.57
C GLN A 63 0.64 21.00 9.46
N TYR A 64 1.04 21.37 8.24
CA TYR A 64 2.14 22.31 8.05
C TYR A 64 1.79 23.73 8.53
N ALA A 65 0.53 24.16 8.36
CA ALA A 65 0.05 25.44 8.90
C ALA A 65 0.11 25.48 10.44
N ARG A 66 -0.21 24.36 11.12
CA ARG A 66 -0.02 24.25 12.58
C ARG A 66 1.44 24.39 12.99
N PHE A 67 2.35 23.74 12.27
CA PHE A 67 3.79 23.87 12.48
C PHE A 67 4.25 25.33 12.39
N LEU A 68 3.92 26.03 11.30
CA LEU A 68 4.33 27.43 11.12
C LEU A 68 3.71 28.35 12.19
N SER A 69 2.47 28.10 12.59
CA SER A 69 1.80 28.86 13.66
C SER A 69 2.42 28.65 15.03
N ALA A 70 2.89 27.43 15.32
CA ALA A 70 3.54 27.09 16.57
C ALA A 70 4.97 27.65 16.65
N VAL A 71 5.73 27.54 15.57
CA VAL A 71 7.15 27.93 15.53
C VAL A 71 7.33 29.43 15.29
N LYS A 72 6.44 30.06 14.52
CA LYS A 72 6.51 31.48 14.14
C LYS A 72 7.90 31.86 13.58
N PRO A 73 8.34 31.21 12.48
CA PRO A 73 9.67 31.45 11.95
C PRO A 73 9.90 32.90 11.55
N GLY A 74 11.14 33.37 11.71
CA GLY A 74 11.57 34.64 11.13
C GLY A 74 11.51 34.60 9.60
N LYS A 75 11.52 35.76 8.96
CA LYS A 75 11.38 35.90 7.49
C LYS A 75 12.37 35.03 6.70
N GLY A 76 13.65 34.99 7.10
CA GLY A 76 14.68 34.22 6.42
C GLY A 76 14.47 32.70 6.51
N ASP A 77 14.05 32.20 7.66
CA ASP A 77 13.72 30.77 7.83
C ASP A 77 12.47 30.41 7.05
N LEU A 78 11.45 31.25 7.09
CA LEU A 78 10.22 31.04 6.34
C LEU A 78 10.51 30.92 4.84
N GLU A 79 11.22 31.88 4.25
CA GLU A 79 11.61 31.88 2.84
C GLU A 79 12.48 30.66 2.48
N LYS A 80 13.26 30.15 3.43
CA LYS A 80 14.06 28.93 3.27
C LYS A 80 13.21 27.67 3.33
N TRP A 81 12.19 27.62 4.18
CA TRP A 81 11.41 26.40 4.46
C TRP A 81 10.29 26.17 3.45
N ILE A 82 9.53 27.20 3.17
CA ILE A 82 8.38 27.15 2.29
C ILE A 82 8.34 28.46 1.54
N LEU A 83 8.27 28.40 0.23
CA LEU A 83 7.98 29.62 -0.51
C LEU A 83 6.53 30.07 -0.11
N LEU A 84 6.07 31.29 -0.34
CA LEU A 84 4.64 31.64 -0.12
C LEU A 84 4.16 32.52 -1.27
N ASP A 85 3.49 31.91 -2.25
CA ASP A 85 3.00 32.46 -3.51
C ASP A 85 1.58 31.93 -3.78
N SER A 86 0.98 32.38 -4.88
CA SER A 86 -0.41 32.14 -5.26
C SER A 86 -0.80 30.66 -5.43
N ASP A 87 0.16 29.75 -5.50
CA ASP A 87 -0.04 28.36 -5.90
C ASP A 87 -0.15 27.41 -4.69
N ARG A 88 -0.43 27.96 -3.50
CA ARG A 88 -0.38 27.26 -2.21
C ARG A 88 -1.74 27.13 -1.56
N PHE A 89 -1.81 26.23 -0.60
CA PHE A 89 -2.99 26.07 0.25
C PHE A 89 -2.65 26.35 1.72
N VAL A 90 -1.54 27.06 1.98
CA VAL A 90 -1.11 27.59 3.28
C VAL A 90 -0.80 29.09 3.11
N ARG A 91 -1.32 29.93 4.02
CA ARG A 91 -1.12 31.39 4.00
C ARG A 91 -0.96 31.94 5.42
N ALA A 92 -0.40 33.15 5.53
CA ALA A 92 -0.43 33.90 6.77
C ALA A 92 -1.88 34.32 7.13
N ALA A 93 -2.21 34.28 8.41
CA ALA A 93 -3.51 34.64 8.97
C ALA A 93 -3.34 35.40 10.30
N SER A 94 -4.42 35.97 10.85
CA SER A 94 -4.36 36.65 12.15
C SER A 94 -3.94 35.68 13.26
N GLY A 95 -2.72 35.83 13.76
CA GLY A 95 -2.15 35.01 14.82
C GLY A 95 -1.30 33.82 14.36
N GLY A 96 -1.05 33.63 13.06
CA GLY A 96 -0.20 32.55 12.57
C GLY A 96 -0.38 32.24 11.09
N TYR A 97 -0.57 30.97 10.78
CA TYR A 97 -0.74 30.42 9.44
C TYR A 97 -1.95 29.48 9.39
N GLU A 98 -2.67 29.49 8.28
CA GLU A 98 -3.81 28.62 8.08
C GLU A 98 -3.75 27.92 6.73
N ALA A 99 -4.44 26.78 6.63
CA ALA A 99 -4.70 26.12 5.37
C ALA A 99 -6.03 26.59 4.76
N TYR A 100 -6.07 26.84 3.45
CA TYR A 100 -7.22 27.47 2.79
C TYR A 100 -7.64 26.74 1.50
N GLY A 101 -8.73 27.22 0.88
CA GLY A 101 -9.20 26.75 -0.43
C GLY A 101 -9.84 25.35 -0.42
N GLY A 102 -10.24 24.84 0.76
CA GLY A 102 -10.79 23.48 0.90
C GLY A 102 -9.75 22.37 0.74
N LYS A 103 -8.45 22.69 0.80
CA LYS A 103 -7.34 21.76 0.55
C LYS A 103 -6.55 21.44 1.81
N GLN A 104 -7.20 21.52 2.97
CA GLN A 104 -6.61 21.23 4.29
C GLN A 104 -6.02 19.82 4.36
N GLN A 105 -6.68 18.84 3.73
CA GLN A 105 -6.29 17.42 3.69
C GLN A 105 -5.54 17.03 2.40
N HIS A 106 -5.09 18.01 1.62
CA HIS A 106 -4.15 17.76 0.53
C HIS A 106 -2.71 17.83 1.06
N PRO A 107 -1.74 17.17 0.41
CA PRO A 107 -0.36 17.29 0.81
C PRO A 107 0.11 18.74 0.70
N VAL A 108 0.93 19.17 1.66
CA VAL A 108 1.62 20.45 1.58
C VAL A 108 2.65 20.37 0.46
N VAL A 109 2.68 21.40 -0.38
CA VAL A 109 3.59 21.47 -1.53
C VAL A 109 4.48 22.67 -1.41
N ARG A 110 5.49 22.74 -2.27
CA ARG A 110 6.43 23.85 -2.32
C ARG A 110 7.23 24.02 -1.02
N VAL A 111 7.48 22.91 -0.34
CA VAL A 111 8.33 22.82 0.85
C VAL A 111 9.73 22.40 0.42
N SER A 112 10.75 23.11 0.88
CA SER A 112 12.14 22.74 0.66
C SER A 112 12.54 21.57 1.56
N TRP A 113 13.67 20.95 1.29
CA TRP A 113 14.19 19.89 2.18
C TRP A 113 14.38 20.41 3.62
N TYR A 114 14.82 21.66 3.76
CA TYR A 114 14.97 22.31 5.07
C TYR A 114 13.64 22.55 5.78
N GLY A 115 12.59 22.91 5.04
CA GLY A 115 11.27 23.07 5.61
C GLY A 115 10.64 21.74 6.03
N ALA A 116 10.96 20.67 5.30
CA ALA A 116 10.58 19.30 5.66
C ALA A 116 11.32 18.84 6.92
N GLU A 117 12.64 19.05 7.00
CA GLU A 117 13.46 18.74 8.17
C GLU A 117 13.03 19.55 9.41
N ALA A 118 12.80 20.86 9.27
CA ALA A 118 12.35 21.72 10.36
C ALA A 118 10.98 21.28 10.90
N TYR A 119 10.06 20.87 10.00
CA TYR A 119 8.79 20.27 10.41
C TYR A 119 9.02 18.97 11.19
N CYS A 120 9.88 18.08 10.69
CA CYS A 120 10.20 16.81 11.37
C CYS A 120 10.68 17.09 12.79
N GLN A 121 11.69 17.95 12.93
CA GLN A 121 12.29 18.30 14.21
C GLN A 121 11.26 18.90 15.17
N TRP A 122 10.40 19.80 14.66
CA TRP A 122 9.28 20.29 15.45
C TRP A 122 8.39 19.14 15.88
N ALA A 123 7.92 18.28 14.99
CA ALA A 123 7.02 17.17 15.31
C ALA A 123 7.66 16.04 16.15
N GLY A 124 8.97 16.09 16.45
CA GLY A 124 9.68 15.00 17.12
C GLY A 124 9.88 13.77 16.22
N LEU A 125 9.92 13.99 14.91
CA LEU A 125 10.11 13.02 13.84
C LEU A 125 11.44 13.28 13.12
N ARG A 126 11.75 12.46 12.11
CA ARG A 126 12.83 12.71 11.13
C ARG A 126 12.37 12.36 9.72
N LEU A 127 13.14 12.77 8.71
CA LEU A 127 12.96 12.29 7.36
C LEU A 127 13.32 10.79 7.26
N PRO A 128 12.64 10.01 6.39
CA PRO A 128 13.06 8.66 6.03
C PRO A 128 14.40 8.70 5.32
N SER A 129 15.21 7.67 5.51
CA SER A 129 16.24 7.35 4.53
C SER A 129 15.61 6.84 3.23
N GLU A 130 16.37 6.89 2.14
CA GLU A 130 15.95 6.38 0.84
C GLU A 130 15.54 4.90 0.90
N LEU A 131 16.24 4.10 1.71
CA LEU A 131 15.94 2.67 1.90
C LEU A 131 14.69 2.44 2.77
N GLU A 132 14.49 3.23 3.81
CA GLU A 132 13.27 3.17 4.63
C GLU A 132 12.02 3.54 3.81
N TRP A 133 12.13 4.58 2.99
CA TRP A 133 11.07 4.98 2.08
C TRP A 133 10.72 3.85 1.11
N GLU A 134 11.75 3.24 0.49
CA GLU A 134 11.56 2.15 -0.46
C GLU A 134 10.91 0.92 0.18
N LYS A 135 11.37 0.51 1.36
CA LYS A 135 10.77 -0.60 2.12
C LYS A 135 9.31 -0.29 2.50
N GLY A 136 9.03 0.96 2.88
CA GLY A 136 7.69 1.45 3.16
C GLY A 136 6.77 1.41 1.93
N ALA A 137 7.32 1.66 0.74
CA ALA A 137 6.58 1.68 -0.52
C ALA A 137 6.28 0.27 -1.06
N ARG A 138 7.24 -0.64 -0.99
CA ARG A 138 7.18 -1.92 -1.73
C ARG A 138 7.08 -3.17 -0.86
N GLY A 139 7.20 -3.06 0.45
CA GLY A 139 7.25 -4.26 1.30
C GLY A 139 8.61 -4.94 1.24
N VAL A 140 8.61 -6.27 1.20
CA VAL A 140 9.83 -7.10 1.26
C VAL A 140 10.19 -7.76 -0.06
N ASP A 141 9.25 -7.83 -1.00
CA ASP A 141 9.29 -8.71 -2.18
C ASP A 141 9.90 -8.07 -3.44
N GLY A 142 10.29 -6.79 -3.37
CA GLY A 142 10.88 -6.08 -4.51
C GLY A 142 9.89 -5.77 -5.64
N ARG A 143 8.58 -5.67 -5.36
CA ARG A 143 7.58 -5.27 -6.36
C ARG A 143 7.86 -3.91 -7.00
N GLU A 144 7.43 -3.74 -8.24
CA GLU A 144 7.70 -2.55 -9.05
C GLU A 144 6.96 -1.29 -8.54
N TYR A 145 5.68 -1.44 -8.18
CA TYR A 145 4.79 -0.39 -7.66
C TYR A 145 4.21 -0.83 -6.30
N PRO A 146 3.67 0.10 -5.48
CA PRO A 146 3.14 -0.27 -4.17
C PRO A 146 2.10 -1.41 -4.23
N TRP A 147 1.30 -1.42 -5.30
CA TRP A 147 0.23 -2.38 -5.55
C TRP A 147 0.62 -3.62 -6.37
N GLY A 148 1.88 -3.78 -6.77
CA GLY A 148 2.35 -4.94 -7.55
C GLY A 148 3.26 -4.57 -8.71
N ASN A 149 3.38 -5.45 -9.70
CA ASN A 149 4.34 -5.29 -10.80
C ASN A 149 3.75 -4.62 -12.04
N ASP A 150 2.43 -4.67 -12.20
CA ASP A 150 1.75 -4.10 -13.35
C ASP A 150 1.37 -2.64 -13.08
N TRP A 151 1.76 -1.75 -13.99
CA TRP A 151 1.41 -0.34 -13.92
C TRP A 151 -0.10 -0.16 -14.03
N ASP A 152 -0.67 0.61 -13.10
CA ASP A 152 -2.09 0.97 -13.09
C ASP A 152 -2.24 2.47 -12.77
N PRO A 153 -2.53 3.32 -13.77
CA PRO A 153 -2.67 4.76 -13.56
C PRO A 153 -3.93 5.14 -12.77
N SER A 154 -4.85 4.19 -12.51
CA SER A 154 -6.04 4.42 -11.67
C SER A 154 -5.73 4.34 -10.18
N LYS A 155 -4.55 3.81 -9.79
CA LYS A 155 -4.15 3.60 -8.39
C LYS A 155 -3.29 4.71 -7.79
N CYS A 156 -3.02 5.77 -8.53
CA CYS A 156 -2.27 6.91 -8.02
C CYS A 156 -2.68 8.21 -8.71
N ARG A 157 -2.37 9.36 -8.09
CA ARG A 157 -2.52 10.67 -8.75
C ARG A 157 -1.36 10.91 -9.71
N ASN A 158 -1.67 11.15 -10.97
CA ASN A 158 -0.71 11.41 -12.04
C ASN A 158 -1.24 12.48 -13.00
N SER A 159 -0.47 12.85 -14.01
CA SER A 159 -0.85 13.91 -14.95
C SER A 159 -2.09 13.57 -15.78
N GLY A 160 -2.32 12.28 -16.04
CA GLY A 160 -3.44 11.79 -16.85
C GLY A 160 -4.77 11.83 -16.11
N ASN A 161 -4.77 11.88 -14.78
CA ASN A 161 -6.00 11.84 -13.97
C ASN A 161 -6.17 13.01 -13.00
N ARG A 162 -5.24 13.98 -12.99
CA ARG A 162 -5.37 15.17 -12.14
C ARG A 162 -6.40 16.19 -12.62
N GLY A 163 -6.76 16.14 -13.91
CA GLY A 163 -7.63 17.15 -14.54
C GLY A 163 -7.09 18.57 -14.35
N GLY A 164 -7.98 19.52 -14.05
CA GLY A 164 -7.61 20.90 -13.70
C GLY A 164 -7.02 21.04 -12.29
N GLU A 165 -7.11 20.00 -11.45
CA GLU A 165 -6.48 19.99 -10.14
C GLU A 165 -5.00 19.59 -10.23
N ARG A 166 -4.26 19.87 -9.16
CA ARG A 166 -2.87 19.42 -8.98
C ARG A 166 -2.84 18.19 -8.07
N THR A 167 -2.72 18.39 -6.76
CA THR A 167 -2.76 17.31 -5.76
C THR A 167 -4.17 16.73 -5.59
N CYS A 168 -4.27 15.54 -5.01
CA CYS A 168 -5.51 15.00 -4.42
C CYS A 168 -5.41 14.95 -2.88
N GLY A 169 -6.51 14.63 -2.21
CA GLY A 169 -6.50 14.38 -0.77
C GLY A 169 -5.58 13.21 -0.42
N VAL A 170 -4.96 13.27 0.76
CA VAL A 170 -3.97 12.28 1.20
C VAL A 170 -4.53 10.86 1.38
N TRP A 171 -5.85 10.72 1.50
CA TRP A 171 -6.58 9.45 1.62
C TRP A 171 -7.16 8.92 0.29
N SER A 172 -6.93 9.64 -0.82
CA SER A 172 -7.37 9.16 -2.14
C SER A 172 -6.59 7.90 -2.55
N TYR A 173 -7.11 7.15 -3.53
CA TYR A 173 -6.45 5.96 -4.09
C TYR A 173 -6.13 4.85 -3.06
N PRO A 174 -7.12 4.34 -2.32
CA PRO A 174 -6.90 3.28 -1.33
C PRO A 174 -6.35 1.98 -1.94
N GLU A 175 -6.68 1.67 -3.19
CA GLU A 175 -6.17 0.51 -3.93
C GLU A 175 -4.69 0.66 -4.34
N GLY A 176 -4.14 1.87 -4.20
CA GLY A 176 -2.74 2.19 -4.45
C GLY A 176 -1.85 2.16 -3.21
N CYS A 177 -2.37 1.73 -2.06
CA CYS A 177 -1.59 1.65 -0.84
C CYS A 177 -0.42 0.67 -0.97
N SER A 178 0.65 0.95 -0.23
CA SER A 178 1.75 0.00 -0.05
C SER A 178 1.29 -1.26 0.69
N PRO A 179 2.09 -2.34 0.70
CA PRO A 179 1.79 -3.56 1.45
C PRO A 179 1.57 -3.33 2.94
N TRP A 180 2.17 -2.27 3.47
CA TRP A 180 2.06 -1.87 4.86
C TRP A 180 0.88 -0.94 5.13
N GLY A 181 0.18 -0.46 4.09
CA GLY A 181 -0.96 0.45 4.21
C GLY A 181 -0.61 1.93 4.04
N HIS A 182 0.56 2.28 3.50
CA HIS A 182 0.93 3.69 3.26
C HIS A 182 0.28 4.19 1.97
N TYR A 183 -0.40 5.33 2.08
CA TYR A 183 -1.03 6.04 0.98
C TYR A 183 -0.01 6.92 0.26
N GLN A 184 -0.26 7.13 -1.04
CA GLN A 184 0.47 8.09 -1.87
C GLN A 184 1.98 7.82 -2.03
N MET A 185 2.46 6.62 -1.71
CA MET A 185 3.86 6.22 -1.99
C MET A 185 4.19 6.21 -3.49
N ALA A 186 3.18 6.25 -4.35
CA ALA A 186 3.33 6.51 -5.78
C ALA A 186 2.39 7.65 -6.20
N GLY A 187 2.96 8.65 -6.85
CA GLY A 187 2.26 9.79 -7.40
C GLY A 187 1.84 10.82 -6.36
N ASN A 188 0.91 11.69 -6.75
CA ASN A 188 0.53 12.90 -6.01
C ASN A 188 1.70 13.85 -5.87
N VAL A 189 2.71 13.53 -5.09
CA VAL A 189 3.78 14.44 -4.68
C VAL A 189 5.09 13.69 -4.53
N TRP A 190 6.17 14.30 -5.01
CA TRP A 190 7.49 13.82 -4.65
C TRP A 190 7.67 13.95 -3.13
N GLU A 191 8.43 13.03 -2.54
CA GLU A 191 8.68 13.02 -1.10
C GLU A 191 10.17 13.08 -0.76
N TRP A 192 10.56 13.98 0.14
CA TRP A 192 11.95 14.16 0.56
C TRP A 192 12.46 12.99 1.41
N CYS A 193 13.67 12.53 1.12
CA CYS A 193 14.44 11.65 2.00
C CYS A 193 15.59 12.44 2.68
N ALA A 194 16.14 11.89 3.76
CA ALA A 194 17.27 12.48 4.49
C ALA A 194 18.55 12.51 3.64
N ASP A 195 18.70 11.54 2.74
CA ASP A 195 19.89 11.28 1.94
C ASP A 195 20.27 12.44 1.03
N ALA A 196 21.56 12.82 1.06
CA ALA A 196 22.16 13.55 -0.04
C ALA A 196 22.23 12.65 -1.28
N TRP A 197 21.96 13.23 -2.44
CA TRP A 197 22.05 12.51 -3.70
C TRP A 197 23.51 12.08 -3.95
N HIS A 198 23.70 10.79 -4.18
CA HIS A 198 24.96 10.22 -4.59
C HIS A 198 24.72 9.05 -5.55
N SER A 199 25.37 9.08 -6.71
CA SER A 199 25.19 8.06 -7.77
C SER A 199 25.59 6.66 -7.26
N GLY A 200 26.76 6.55 -6.63
CA GLY A 200 27.26 5.30 -6.04
C GLY A 200 26.68 4.92 -4.66
N ALA A 201 25.55 5.51 -4.23
CA ALA A 201 24.97 5.18 -2.93
C ALA A 201 24.54 3.70 -2.86
N TYR A 202 23.90 3.18 -3.90
CA TYR A 202 23.45 1.79 -3.92
C TYR A 202 24.61 0.80 -3.97
N ASP A 203 25.73 1.15 -4.60
CA ASP A 203 26.94 0.33 -4.52
C ASP A 203 27.52 0.28 -3.10
N ARG A 204 27.42 1.39 -2.34
CA ARG A 204 27.78 1.39 -0.91
C ARG A 204 26.81 0.55 -0.08
N TYR A 205 25.51 0.66 -0.34
CA TYR A 205 24.48 -0.14 0.34
C TYR A 205 24.66 -1.64 0.10
N LYS A 206 24.96 -2.04 -1.13
CA LYS A 206 25.32 -3.43 -1.49
C LYS A 206 26.55 -3.97 -0.73
N ARG A 207 27.44 -3.08 -0.27
CA ARG A 207 28.62 -3.43 0.56
C ARG A 207 28.35 -3.34 2.06
N GLY A 208 27.09 -3.09 2.47
CA GLY A 208 26.67 -3.05 3.87
C GLY A 208 26.78 -1.68 4.55
N ASP A 209 27.25 -0.63 3.86
CA ASP A 209 27.31 0.72 4.43
C ASP A 209 25.98 1.45 4.25
N LEU A 210 25.00 1.15 5.11
CA LEU A 210 23.62 1.65 5.03
C LEU A 210 23.43 3.09 5.54
N ARG A 211 24.51 3.79 5.90
CA ARG A 211 24.41 5.16 6.39
C ARG A 211 23.97 6.09 5.25
N PRO A 212 22.87 6.85 5.42
CA PRO A 212 22.44 7.84 4.44
C PRO A 212 23.60 8.76 4.06
N PRO A 213 23.91 8.96 2.76
CA PRO A 213 24.95 9.86 2.35
C PRO A 213 24.75 11.25 2.94
N SER A 214 25.76 11.75 3.62
CA SER A 214 25.84 13.14 4.04
C SER A 214 26.37 13.99 2.88
N GLY A 215 25.80 15.17 2.70
CA GLY A 215 26.26 16.15 1.73
C GLY A 215 26.41 17.53 2.38
N SER A 216 27.02 18.46 1.64
CA SER A 216 26.99 19.88 2.03
C SER A 216 25.55 20.40 2.14
N ALA A 217 25.38 21.58 2.73
CA ALA A 217 24.06 22.21 2.83
C ALA A 217 23.38 22.34 1.45
N ASP A 218 24.14 22.68 0.41
CA ASP A 218 23.60 22.87 -0.94
C ASP A 218 23.56 21.58 -1.79
N ALA A 219 23.92 20.43 -1.21
CA ALA A 219 23.83 19.15 -1.91
C ALA A 219 22.39 18.84 -2.31
N ALA A 220 22.22 18.34 -3.55
CA ALA A 220 20.97 17.76 -4.00
C ALA A 220 20.52 16.66 -3.03
N ARG A 221 19.21 16.50 -2.86
CA ARG A 221 18.61 15.53 -1.94
C ARG A 221 17.78 14.53 -2.71
N VAL A 222 17.72 13.31 -2.19
CA VAL A 222 16.89 12.26 -2.76
C VAL A 222 15.41 12.63 -2.60
N VAL A 223 14.65 12.41 -3.67
CA VAL A 223 13.19 12.41 -3.65
C VAL A 223 12.64 11.13 -4.26
N ARG A 224 11.50 10.66 -3.76
CA ARG A 224 10.87 9.40 -4.18
C ARG A 224 9.37 9.56 -4.47
N GLY A 225 8.80 8.59 -5.18
CA GLY A 225 7.34 8.43 -5.37
C GLY A 225 6.74 8.99 -6.66
N GLY A 226 7.33 10.00 -7.29
CA GLY A 226 6.70 10.68 -8.43
C GLY A 226 5.66 11.71 -8.00
N SER A 227 5.07 12.45 -8.94
CA SER A 227 4.08 13.50 -8.62
C SER A 227 2.91 13.55 -9.60
N TRP A 228 1.92 14.38 -9.28
CA TRP A 228 0.79 14.70 -10.16
C TRP A 228 1.25 15.21 -11.54
N TYR A 229 2.47 15.73 -11.67
CA TYR A 229 2.98 16.25 -12.94
C TYR A 229 3.50 15.14 -13.87
N ASN A 230 3.85 13.98 -13.32
CA ASN A 230 4.45 12.89 -14.07
C ASN A 230 3.39 12.04 -14.78
N ASP A 231 3.71 11.56 -15.98
CA ASP A 231 2.85 10.76 -16.86
C ASP A 231 3.44 9.37 -17.15
N ARG A 232 4.77 9.24 -17.14
CA ARG A 232 5.44 7.96 -17.45
C ARG A 232 5.43 7.02 -16.24
N PRO A 233 5.07 5.73 -16.43
CA PRO A 233 5.09 4.72 -15.36
C PRO A 233 6.43 4.62 -14.62
N GLY A 234 7.52 4.91 -15.33
CA GLY A 234 8.86 4.90 -14.77
C GLY A 234 9.04 5.81 -13.55
N PHE A 235 8.30 6.92 -13.44
CA PHE A 235 8.39 7.87 -12.32
C PHE A 235 7.76 7.37 -11.01
N PHE A 236 6.93 6.33 -11.09
CA PHE A 236 6.10 5.85 -9.98
C PHE A 236 6.61 4.53 -9.38
N ARG A 237 7.73 4.01 -9.89
CA ARG A 237 8.34 2.77 -9.41
C ARG A 237 8.90 2.97 -8.01
N CYS A 238 8.69 1.98 -7.15
CA CYS A 238 9.18 1.99 -5.77
C CYS A 238 10.71 2.09 -5.69
N ALA A 239 11.44 1.58 -6.67
CA ALA A 239 12.90 1.58 -6.68
C ALA A 239 13.51 2.80 -7.39
N LEU A 240 12.72 3.63 -8.07
CA LEU A 240 13.24 4.80 -8.78
C LEU A 240 13.88 5.77 -7.79
N ARG A 241 15.14 6.10 -8.06
CA ARG A 241 15.88 7.15 -7.36
C ARG A 241 15.81 8.43 -8.18
N TYR A 242 15.44 9.53 -7.54
CA TYR A 242 15.44 10.83 -8.19
C TYR A 242 16.04 11.90 -7.27
N SER A 243 16.49 13.00 -7.85
CA SER A 243 16.91 14.18 -7.10
C SER A 243 16.41 15.45 -7.75
N THR A 244 16.20 16.47 -6.93
CA THR A 244 16.00 17.82 -7.41
C THR A 244 17.36 18.50 -7.59
N THR A 245 17.45 19.47 -8.50
CA THR A 245 18.69 20.21 -8.76
C THR A 245 19.21 20.94 -7.53
N THR A 246 18.33 21.38 -6.61
CA THR A 246 18.72 21.99 -5.34
C THR A 246 17.79 21.58 -4.20
N PRO A 247 18.27 21.56 -2.93
CA PRO A 247 17.43 21.32 -1.76
C PRO A 247 16.45 22.46 -1.47
N ARG A 248 16.64 23.63 -2.13
CA ARG A 248 15.78 24.81 -2.06
C ARG A 248 14.62 24.75 -3.07
N THR A 249 14.69 23.87 -4.07
CA THR A 249 13.65 23.74 -5.09
C THR A 249 12.39 23.17 -4.46
N ALA A 250 11.35 23.98 -4.47
CA ALA A 250 10.07 23.75 -3.81
C ALA A 250 9.13 22.92 -4.70
N SER A 251 9.29 21.59 -4.71
CA SER A 251 8.47 20.69 -5.56
C SER A 251 7.86 19.49 -4.82
N THR A 252 8.09 19.38 -3.51
CA THR A 252 8.09 18.08 -2.81
C THR A 252 7.47 18.25 -1.41
N THR A 253 6.80 17.21 -0.91
CA THR A 253 6.24 17.12 0.43
C THR A 253 7.05 16.14 1.30
N THR A 254 6.58 15.87 2.53
CA THR A 254 7.33 15.05 3.49
C THR A 254 6.58 13.76 3.85
N VAL A 255 7.30 12.64 3.82
CA VAL A 255 7.00 11.44 4.61
C VAL A 255 8.01 11.37 5.75
N PHE A 256 7.65 10.73 6.86
CA PHE A 256 8.38 10.81 8.12
C PHE A 256 8.67 9.47 8.73
N VAL A 257 9.75 9.42 9.49
CA VAL A 257 10.10 8.28 10.31
C VAL A 257 10.19 8.63 11.79
N ARG A 258 9.70 7.74 12.65
CA ARG A 258 10.03 7.67 14.08
C ARG A 258 10.80 6.35 14.33
N PRO A 259 11.94 6.36 15.04
CA PRO A 259 12.65 5.13 15.40
C PRO A 259 11.72 4.18 16.17
N GLY A 260 11.71 2.88 15.81
CA GLY A 260 11.07 1.85 16.62
C GLY A 260 11.88 1.59 17.90
N LEU A 261 11.20 1.32 19.01
CA LEU A 261 11.85 0.70 20.17
C LEU A 261 12.23 -0.74 19.79
N SER A 262 13.46 -1.16 20.05
CA SER A 262 13.92 -2.52 19.79
C SER A 262 13.17 -3.49 20.70
N TYR A 263 12.29 -4.29 20.13
CA TYR A 263 11.77 -5.48 20.80
C TYR A 263 12.07 -6.69 19.92
N ASP A 264 12.73 -7.68 20.52
CA ASP A 264 12.97 -8.98 19.93
C ASP A 264 11.63 -9.66 19.67
N TYR A 265 11.17 -9.60 18.43
CA TYR A 265 10.08 -10.44 17.96
C TYR A 265 10.67 -11.78 17.47
N PRO A 266 10.23 -12.94 17.98
CA PRO A 266 10.47 -14.19 17.28
C PRO A 266 9.73 -14.12 15.94
N LEU A 267 10.50 -14.08 14.87
CA LEU A 267 10.07 -14.10 13.48
C LEU A 267 9.15 -15.32 13.22
N LEU A 268 7.83 -15.12 13.19
CA LEU A 268 6.94 -15.99 12.41
C LEU A 268 6.94 -15.48 10.97
N LEU A 269 8.04 -15.77 10.28
CA LEU A 269 8.11 -15.76 8.83
C LEU A 269 7.16 -16.85 8.32
N CYS A 270 5.98 -16.48 7.83
CA CYS A 270 5.27 -17.34 6.89
C CYS A 270 5.94 -17.18 5.53
N PRO A 271 6.62 -18.21 4.98
CA PRO A 271 7.21 -18.11 3.66
C PRO A 271 6.09 -18.09 2.62
N PHE A 272 5.92 -16.95 1.95
CA PHE A 272 5.31 -16.90 0.63
C PHE A 272 6.34 -17.49 -0.35
N THR A 273 6.15 -18.75 -0.78
CA THR A 273 6.89 -19.29 -1.93
C THR A 273 6.17 -18.87 -3.22
N PRO A 274 6.84 -18.15 -4.14
CA PRO A 274 6.37 -18.03 -5.52
C PRO A 274 6.70 -19.32 -6.28
N PHE A 275 5.69 -19.89 -6.93
CA PHE A 275 5.86 -21.03 -7.83
C PHE A 275 6.56 -20.55 -9.11
N SER A 276 7.88 -20.77 -9.24
CA SER A 276 8.60 -20.60 -10.51
C SER A 276 8.66 -21.94 -11.25
N SER A 277 8.05 -21.99 -12.42
CA SER A 277 8.25 -23.07 -13.38
C SER A 277 9.69 -23.02 -13.93
N SER A 278 10.53 -23.96 -13.53
CA SER A 278 11.73 -24.32 -14.29
C SER A 278 11.64 -25.78 -14.66
N ALA A 279 11.59 -26.02 -15.96
CA ALA A 279 11.68 -27.34 -16.55
C ALA A 279 13.16 -27.67 -16.78
N SER A 280 13.62 -28.78 -16.23
CA SER A 280 14.76 -29.52 -16.78
C SER A 280 14.56 -31.01 -16.54
N GLU A 281 14.88 -31.75 -17.60
CA GLU A 281 14.72 -33.17 -17.90
C GLU A 281 15.22 -34.16 -16.84
N ALA A 282 14.57 -35.33 -16.70
CA ALA A 282 15.05 -36.56 -17.33
C ALA A 282 14.29 -37.85 -16.89
N SER A 283 14.07 -38.70 -17.89
CA SER A 283 13.96 -40.18 -17.87
C SER A 283 12.65 -40.86 -17.45
N GLY A 284 12.17 -41.78 -18.31
CA GLY A 284 11.21 -42.81 -17.91
C GLY A 284 10.22 -43.35 -18.95
N SER A 285 10.67 -43.66 -20.17
CA SER A 285 10.24 -44.79 -21.03
C SER A 285 8.76 -45.22 -21.19
N ASN A 286 8.44 -45.43 -22.49
CA ASN A 286 7.48 -46.37 -23.12
C ASN A 286 6.16 -45.75 -23.61
N PHE A 287 5.89 -45.63 -24.91
CA PHE A 287 5.78 -46.63 -25.99
C PHE A 287 4.30 -46.63 -26.44
N TRP A 288 4.02 -46.03 -27.61
CA TRP A 288 3.25 -46.59 -28.74
C TRP A 288 3.12 -45.55 -29.87
N ASP A 289 3.42 -46.02 -31.07
CA ASP A 289 3.37 -45.36 -32.38
C ASP A 289 1.96 -44.88 -32.80
N GLY A 290 1.91 -43.90 -33.71
CA GLY A 290 0.77 -43.79 -34.64
C GLY A 290 0.47 -42.42 -35.27
N LYS A 291 1.15 -42.13 -36.40
CA LYS A 291 0.75 -41.30 -37.56
C LYS A 291 -0.49 -40.35 -37.45
N GLY A 292 -0.22 -39.05 -37.70
CA GLY A 292 -0.80 -38.29 -38.81
C GLY A 292 -2.14 -37.56 -38.62
N GLY A 293 -2.17 -36.27 -39.01
CA GLY A 293 -3.38 -35.62 -39.54
C GLY A 293 -3.91 -34.39 -38.80
N LEU A 294 -3.59 -33.21 -39.36
CA LEU A 294 -4.45 -32.03 -39.55
C LEU A 294 -5.60 -31.72 -38.56
N GLY A 295 -5.48 -30.56 -37.90
CA GLY A 295 -6.57 -29.60 -37.67
C GLY A 295 -7.76 -30.03 -36.80
N VAL A 296 -7.80 -29.56 -35.55
CA VAL A 296 -9.05 -29.52 -34.77
C VAL A 296 -9.24 -28.12 -34.17
N SER A 297 -10.28 -27.44 -34.67
CA SER A 297 -10.84 -26.21 -34.14
C SER A 297 -11.82 -26.48 -32.99
N GLN A 298 -11.79 -25.60 -31.98
CA GLN A 298 -12.94 -25.13 -31.18
C GLN A 298 -13.97 -26.17 -30.69
N ALA A 299 -13.61 -27.01 -29.71
CA ALA A 299 -14.61 -27.75 -28.90
C ALA A 299 -14.27 -27.88 -27.40
N GLU A 300 -13.04 -27.59 -26.96
CA GLU A 300 -12.63 -27.77 -25.54
C GLU A 300 -13.00 -26.61 -24.60
N HIS A 301 -13.28 -25.43 -25.15
CA HIS A 301 -13.47 -24.19 -24.38
C HIS A 301 -14.76 -24.12 -23.53
N PRO A 302 -15.96 -24.52 -24.03
CA PRO A 302 -17.20 -24.37 -23.25
C PRO A 302 -17.33 -25.39 -22.11
N ALA A 303 -16.74 -26.58 -22.24
CA ALA A 303 -16.78 -27.61 -21.19
C ALA A 303 -15.89 -27.25 -19.98
N ARG A 304 -14.71 -26.65 -20.22
CA ARG A 304 -13.84 -26.16 -19.14
C ARG A 304 -14.46 -24.98 -18.41
N GLN A 305 -15.08 -24.05 -19.13
CA GLN A 305 -15.75 -22.89 -18.53
C GLN A 305 -16.92 -23.31 -17.64
N ALA A 306 -17.81 -24.20 -18.11
CA ALA A 306 -18.92 -24.72 -17.31
C ALA A 306 -18.45 -25.46 -16.03
N SER A 307 -17.26 -26.08 -16.06
CA SER A 307 -16.67 -26.74 -14.89
C SER A 307 -16.16 -25.75 -13.84
N GLU A 308 -15.54 -24.64 -14.27
CA GLU A 308 -15.01 -23.60 -13.36
C GLU A 308 -16.14 -22.82 -12.66
N GLU A 309 -17.24 -22.55 -13.37
CA GLU A 309 -18.43 -21.89 -12.83
C GLU A 309 -19.10 -22.73 -11.72
N LEU A 310 -19.19 -24.04 -11.92
CA LEU A 310 -19.74 -24.96 -10.93
C LEU A 310 -18.83 -25.10 -9.70
N VAL A 311 -17.51 -25.07 -9.91
CA VAL A 311 -16.53 -25.10 -8.82
C VAL A 311 -16.59 -23.82 -7.99
N ALA A 312 -16.77 -22.64 -8.60
CA ALA A 312 -16.95 -21.37 -7.90
C ALA A 312 -18.15 -21.41 -6.93
N ILE A 313 -19.30 -21.87 -7.41
CA ILE A 313 -20.53 -21.99 -6.62
C ILE A 313 -20.36 -23.01 -5.48
N THR A 314 -19.74 -24.16 -5.77
CA THR A 314 -19.50 -25.21 -4.77
C THR A 314 -18.61 -24.70 -3.63
N LYS A 315 -17.57 -23.93 -3.96
CA LYS A 315 -16.67 -23.34 -2.95
C LYS A 315 -17.33 -22.20 -2.17
N ALA A 316 -18.20 -21.42 -2.80
CA ALA A 316 -19.03 -20.45 -2.10
C ALA A 316 -19.98 -21.13 -1.10
N TYR A 317 -20.56 -22.27 -1.47
CA TYR A 317 -21.37 -23.09 -0.55
C TYR A 317 -20.56 -23.61 0.64
N ASP A 318 -19.33 -24.10 0.41
CA ASP A 318 -18.45 -24.54 1.49
C ASP A 318 -18.10 -23.39 2.45
N LEU A 319 -17.88 -22.18 1.91
CA LEU A 319 -17.64 -20.97 2.70
C LEU A 319 -18.86 -20.58 3.55
N VAL A 320 -20.08 -20.62 2.98
CA VAL A 320 -21.32 -20.40 3.71
C VAL A 320 -21.45 -21.40 4.86
N ARG A 321 -21.24 -22.69 4.59
CA ARG A 321 -21.34 -23.75 5.61
C ARG A 321 -20.36 -23.52 6.75
N GLU A 322 -19.12 -23.16 6.43
CA GLU A 322 -18.09 -22.87 7.43
C GLU A 322 -18.48 -21.67 8.29
N LEU A 323 -18.83 -20.54 7.69
CA LEU A 323 -19.15 -19.31 8.43
C LEU A 323 -20.42 -19.43 9.27
N THR A 324 -21.44 -20.15 8.80
CA THR A 324 -22.66 -20.44 9.59
C THR A 324 -22.34 -21.22 10.87
N GLN A 325 -21.45 -22.22 10.80
CA GLN A 325 -21.02 -22.97 11.99
C GLN A 325 -20.23 -22.11 12.98
N ARG A 326 -19.44 -21.14 12.48
CA ARG A 326 -18.63 -20.25 13.34
C ARG A 326 -19.46 -19.15 13.98
N VAL A 327 -20.32 -18.48 13.23
CA VAL A 327 -21.22 -17.43 13.74
C VAL A 327 -22.16 -17.99 14.82
N GLY A 328 -22.57 -19.26 14.70
CA GLY A 328 -23.33 -19.97 15.72
C GLY A 328 -22.63 -20.12 17.08
N LYS A 329 -21.32 -19.82 17.18
CA LYS A 329 -20.53 -19.84 18.43
C LYS A 329 -20.23 -18.44 18.98
N PHE A 330 -20.65 -17.38 18.29
CA PHE A 330 -20.40 -16.00 18.74
C PHE A 330 -21.20 -15.65 20.01
N PRO A 331 -20.73 -14.69 20.82
CA PRO A 331 -21.51 -14.13 21.93
C PRO A 331 -22.89 -13.64 21.45
N ARG A 332 -23.91 -13.78 22.30
CA ARG A 332 -25.33 -13.52 21.93
C ARG A 332 -25.54 -12.11 21.36
N GLU A 333 -24.93 -11.09 21.95
CA GLU A 333 -25.06 -9.69 21.51
C GLU A 333 -24.38 -9.45 20.16
N SER A 334 -23.16 -9.95 19.99
CA SER A 334 -22.37 -9.78 18.76
C SER A 334 -22.86 -10.63 17.58
N ARG A 335 -23.53 -11.75 17.85
CA ARG A 335 -24.11 -12.63 16.83
C ARG A 335 -25.15 -11.89 15.98
N PHE A 336 -25.99 -11.05 16.59
CA PHE A 336 -27.02 -10.29 15.87
C PHE A 336 -26.50 -9.01 15.19
N ILE A 337 -25.25 -8.62 15.45
CA ILE A 337 -24.65 -7.42 14.85
C ILE A 337 -23.66 -7.81 13.75
N LEU A 338 -22.57 -8.47 14.11
CA LEU A 338 -21.52 -8.84 13.17
C LEU A 338 -21.81 -10.19 12.53
N GLY A 339 -22.30 -11.15 13.32
CA GLY A 339 -22.64 -12.48 12.82
C GLY A 339 -23.65 -12.43 11.68
N ASP A 340 -24.76 -11.71 11.88
CA ASP A 340 -25.80 -11.55 10.85
C ASP A 340 -25.27 -10.88 9.58
N ARG A 341 -24.43 -9.85 9.72
CA ARG A 341 -23.80 -9.18 8.57
C ARG A 341 -22.84 -10.08 7.79
N ILE A 342 -22.07 -10.93 8.50
CA ILE A 342 -21.20 -11.93 7.87
C ILE A 342 -22.05 -12.92 7.07
N LEU A 343 -23.12 -13.44 7.70
CA LEU A 343 -24.00 -14.41 7.07
C LEU A 343 -24.71 -13.81 5.84
N ASN A 344 -25.33 -12.65 5.98
CA ASN A 344 -26.01 -11.98 4.86
C ASN A 344 -25.06 -11.74 3.69
N ASN A 345 -23.83 -11.24 3.95
CA ASN A 345 -22.88 -11.01 2.88
C ASN A 345 -22.36 -12.30 2.23
N VAL A 346 -22.17 -13.40 2.96
CA VAL A 346 -21.71 -14.66 2.34
C VAL A 346 -22.85 -15.36 1.60
N TYR A 347 -24.10 -15.25 2.06
CA TYR A 347 -25.28 -15.71 1.33
C TYR A 347 -25.47 -14.90 0.05
N ASP A 348 -25.33 -13.57 0.10
CA ASP A 348 -25.37 -12.70 -1.09
C ASP A 348 -24.32 -13.13 -2.13
N VAL A 349 -23.11 -13.52 -1.71
CA VAL A 349 -22.07 -14.03 -2.63
C VAL A 349 -22.54 -15.29 -3.33
N LEU A 350 -23.08 -16.26 -2.58
CA LEU A 350 -23.57 -17.51 -3.16
C LEU A 350 -24.72 -17.26 -4.14
N GLU A 351 -25.69 -16.42 -3.77
CA GLU A 351 -26.84 -16.06 -4.60
C GLU A 351 -26.41 -15.36 -5.89
N LEU A 352 -25.51 -14.37 -5.80
CA LEU A 352 -24.98 -13.66 -6.97
C LEU A 352 -24.22 -14.59 -7.91
N LEU A 353 -23.50 -15.60 -7.38
CA LEU A 353 -22.81 -16.58 -8.22
C LEU A 353 -23.78 -17.55 -8.88
N VAL A 354 -24.84 -17.96 -8.19
CA VAL A 354 -25.92 -18.76 -8.80
C VAL A 354 -26.62 -17.95 -9.88
N GLU A 355 -26.96 -16.69 -9.63
CA GLU A 355 -27.61 -15.80 -10.61
C GLU A 355 -26.70 -15.56 -11.83
N ALA A 356 -25.40 -15.36 -11.61
CA ALA A 356 -24.42 -15.19 -12.68
C ALA A 356 -24.29 -16.41 -13.61
N LYS A 357 -24.58 -17.62 -13.11
CA LYS A 357 -24.57 -18.86 -13.91
C LYS A 357 -25.71 -18.90 -14.94
N TYR A 358 -26.88 -18.40 -14.58
CA TYR A 358 -28.07 -18.47 -15.44
C TYR A 358 -28.31 -17.19 -16.25
N THR A 359 -27.47 -16.16 -16.05
CA THR A 359 -27.62 -14.85 -16.68
C THR A 359 -26.57 -14.64 -17.77
N LYS A 360 -26.98 -14.06 -18.91
CA LYS A 360 -26.05 -13.72 -20.01
C LYS A 360 -25.13 -12.56 -19.62
N GLU A 361 -25.66 -11.58 -18.90
CA GLU A 361 -24.91 -10.43 -18.38
C GLU A 361 -24.41 -10.70 -16.95
N LYS A 362 -23.24 -11.32 -16.85
CA LYS A 362 -22.67 -11.78 -15.56
C LYS A 362 -21.70 -10.78 -14.91
N TRP A 363 -21.24 -9.75 -15.63
CA TRP A 363 -20.17 -8.87 -15.15
C TRP A 363 -20.54 -8.10 -13.88
N GLY A 364 -21.70 -7.44 -13.87
CA GLY A 364 -22.15 -6.67 -12.69
C GLY A 364 -22.46 -7.56 -11.48
N LEU A 365 -22.93 -8.79 -11.71
CA LEU A 365 -23.18 -9.77 -10.66
C LEU A 365 -21.87 -10.25 -10.01
N LEU A 366 -20.86 -10.57 -10.84
CA LEU A 366 -19.54 -11.01 -10.36
C LEU A 366 -18.77 -9.89 -9.65
N GLU A 367 -18.92 -8.63 -10.09
CA GLU A 367 -18.33 -7.47 -9.40
C GLU A 367 -18.95 -7.26 -8.01
N ARG A 368 -20.28 -7.33 -7.92
CA ARG A 368 -20.99 -7.26 -6.63
C ARG A 368 -20.61 -8.43 -5.71
N ALA A 369 -20.47 -9.64 -6.26
CA ALA A 369 -20.03 -10.81 -5.50
C ALA A 369 -18.60 -10.61 -4.94
N ASN A 370 -17.69 -10.05 -5.73
CA ASN A 370 -16.33 -9.76 -5.29
C ASN A 370 -16.30 -8.70 -4.17
N LEU A 371 -17.10 -7.63 -4.30
CA LEU A 371 -17.23 -6.61 -3.25
C LEU A 371 -17.75 -7.22 -1.94
N LYS A 372 -18.75 -8.11 -2.03
CA LYS A 372 -19.32 -8.80 -0.86
C LYS A 372 -18.31 -9.74 -0.21
N LEU A 373 -17.48 -10.46 -0.98
CA LEU A 373 -16.38 -11.27 -0.45
C LEU A 373 -15.36 -10.43 0.31
N GLU A 374 -15.01 -9.25 -0.18
CA GLU A 374 -14.11 -8.34 0.53
C GLU A 374 -14.74 -7.82 1.84
N GLN A 375 -16.04 -7.52 1.84
CA GLN A 375 -16.74 -7.20 3.09
C GLN A 375 -16.69 -8.36 4.09
N VAL A 376 -16.92 -9.60 3.64
CA VAL A 376 -16.80 -10.80 4.49
C VAL A 376 -15.38 -10.95 5.04
N ARG A 377 -14.34 -10.70 4.23
CA ARG A 377 -12.93 -10.76 4.65
C ARG A 377 -12.65 -9.86 5.85
N TYR A 378 -13.07 -8.60 5.79
CA TYR A 378 -12.86 -7.64 6.89
C TYR A 378 -13.72 -7.99 8.11
N GLN A 379 -14.94 -8.46 7.91
CA GLN A 379 -15.83 -8.85 9.01
C GLN A 379 -15.34 -10.10 9.75
N VAL A 380 -14.81 -11.09 9.03
CA VAL A 380 -14.21 -12.30 9.61
C VAL A 380 -12.92 -11.98 10.36
N ARG A 381 -12.12 -11.03 9.85
CA ARG A 381 -10.95 -10.50 10.58
C ARG A 381 -11.36 -9.80 11.86
N LEU A 382 -12.40 -8.97 11.83
CA LEU A 382 -12.93 -8.33 13.03
C LEU A 382 -13.40 -9.35 14.07
N ALA A 383 -14.05 -10.44 13.65
CA ALA A 383 -14.45 -11.52 14.55
C ALA A 383 -13.26 -12.26 15.18
N HIS A 384 -12.14 -12.37 14.46
CA HIS A 384 -10.89 -12.91 14.99
C HIS A 384 -10.25 -11.95 16.00
N ASP A 385 -10.18 -10.66 15.68
CA ASP A 385 -9.57 -9.64 16.52
C ASP A 385 -10.33 -9.49 17.87
N GLU A 386 -11.65 -9.64 17.84
CA GLU A 386 -12.51 -9.69 19.03
C GLU A 386 -12.47 -11.05 19.77
N ARG A 387 -11.64 -11.99 19.31
CA ARG A 387 -11.45 -13.35 19.87
C ARG A 387 -12.72 -14.22 19.84
N TRP A 388 -13.66 -13.92 18.95
CA TRP A 388 -14.84 -14.78 18.72
C TRP A 388 -14.53 -15.95 17.79
N MET A 389 -13.40 -15.87 17.08
CA MET A 389 -12.82 -16.94 16.29
C MET A 389 -11.37 -17.19 16.72
N SER A 390 -10.98 -18.45 16.86
CA SER A 390 -9.56 -18.82 17.03
C SER A 390 -8.77 -18.59 15.74
N THR A 391 -7.45 -18.45 15.86
CA THR A 391 -6.54 -18.28 14.70
C THR A 391 -6.71 -19.38 13.65
N HIS A 392 -6.83 -20.63 14.07
CA HIS A 392 -7.08 -21.74 13.15
C HIS A 392 -8.42 -21.59 12.39
N GLN A 393 -9.47 -21.14 13.06
CA GLN A 393 -10.79 -20.91 12.43
C GLN A 393 -10.76 -19.75 11.44
N TYR A 394 -9.99 -18.70 11.77
CA TYR A 394 -9.76 -17.56 10.89
C TYR A 394 -9.01 -17.98 9.63
N GLU A 395 -7.94 -18.77 9.76
CA GLU A 395 -7.17 -19.27 8.62
C GLU A 395 -8.01 -20.12 7.67
N VAL A 396 -8.87 -21.00 8.20
CA VAL A 396 -9.79 -21.83 7.41
C VAL A 396 -10.77 -20.94 6.64
N ALA A 397 -11.38 -19.96 7.31
CA ALA A 397 -12.32 -19.04 6.67
C ALA A 397 -11.63 -18.15 5.62
N ALA A 398 -10.45 -17.60 5.92
CA ALA A 398 -9.68 -16.76 5.00
C ALA A 398 -9.27 -17.52 3.73
N ARG A 399 -8.83 -18.77 3.88
CA ARG A 399 -8.48 -19.65 2.76
C ARG A 399 -9.67 -19.89 1.82
N LEU A 400 -10.85 -20.13 2.39
CA LEU A 400 -12.08 -20.32 1.62
C LEU A 400 -12.49 -19.03 0.91
N ILE A 401 -12.39 -17.88 1.57
CA ILE A 401 -12.67 -16.57 0.95
C ILE A 401 -11.73 -16.31 -0.23
N ASP A 402 -10.44 -16.58 -0.07
CA ASP A 402 -9.43 -16.44 -1.14
C ASP A 402 -9.68 -17.41 -2.30
N GLU A 403 -10.09 -18.65 -1.99
CA GLU A 403 -10.42 -19.64 -2.99
C GLU A 403 -11.63 -19.23 -3.84
N VAL A 404 -12.70 -18.77 -3.19
CA VAL A 404 -13.89 -18.26 -3.90
C VAL A 404 -13.53 -17.00 -4.70
N GLY A 405 -12.80 -16.05 -4.13
CA GLY A 405 -12.38 -14.82 -4.82
C GLY A 405 -11.56 -15.08 -6.09
N ARG A 406 -10.65 -16.06 -6.06
CA ARG A 406 -9.88 -16.47 -7.25
C ARG A 406 -10.79 -17.05 -8.33
N LEU A 407 -11.75 -17.88 -7.95
CA LEU A 407 -12.70 -18.51 -8.86
C LEU A 407 -13.65 -17.47 -9.48
N VAL A 408 -14.16 -16.52 -8.69
CA VAL A 408 -14.94 -15.37 -9.19
C VAL A 408 -14.11 -14.52 -10.17
N GLY A 409 -12.84 -14.25 -9.84
CA GLY A 409 -11.93 -13.51 -10.70
C GLY A 409 -11.62 -14.23 -12.02
N GLY A 410 -11.46 -15.55 -11.98
CA GLY A 410 -11.31 -16.40 -13.17
C GLY A 410 -12.57 -16.37 -14.03
N TRP A 411 -13.75 -16.53 -13.41
CA TRP A 411 -15.03 -16.47 -14.08
C TRP A 411 -15.26 -15.12 -14.79
N ARG A 412 -14.86 -14.01 -14.16
CA ARG A 412 -14.96 -12.67 -14.76
C ARG A 412 -14.09 -12.51 -15.99
N LYS A 413 -12.87 -13.09 -15.99
CA LYS A 413 -11.96 -13.07 -17.14
C LYS A 413 -12.46 -13.96 -18.29
N ALA A 414 -13.14 -15.06 -17.98
CA ALA A 414 -13.69 -15.98 -18.98
C ALA A 414 -14.97 -15.45 -19.67
N GLY A 415 -15.73 -14.56 -19.01
CA GLY A 415 -16.92 -13.92 -19.59
C GLY A 415 -16.69 -12.61 -20.34
N SER A 416 -15.44 -12.11 -20.34
CA SER A 416 -15.00 -10.89 -21.02
C SER A 416 -14.42 -11.14 -22.42
N ARG A 417 -14.37 -12.40 -22.85
CA ARG A 417 -14.00 -12.85 -24.20
C ARG A 417 -15.25 -13.37 -24.88
#